data_AF-A0A2V1JWP8-F1
#
_entry.id   AF-A0A2V1JWP8-F1
#
_cell.length_a   1.000
_cell.length_b   1.000
_cell.length_c   1.000
_cell.angle_alpha   90.00
_cell.angle_beta   90.00
_cell.angle_gamma   90.00
#
_symmetry.space_group_name_H-M   'P 1'
#
loop_
_entity.id
_entity.type
_entity.pdbx_description
1 polymer ?
#
loop_
_entity_poly.entity_id
_entity_poly.type
_entity_poly.pdbx_seq_one_letter_code
_entity_poly.pdbx_strand_id
1 'polypeptide(L)'
;MDTVVDVIAGVLGVYFIIAMLMFFHWFYFRKGSPKKSLIHIGISVALLCVVVGVQMLRWQSINAELAAEKAAQAPKPVVIAPDLLEILVTNADPASLEPSQVAAVAALAEQRLGEAGTQHAAALKQYFVYYHSKLAEKTVPETIAGINFDAQRRNAERMP
;
A
#
# COMPACT_ATOMS: atom_id res chain seq x y z
N MET A 1 17.38 -8.57 -18.91
CA MET A 1 17.84 -9.95 -18.61
C MET A 1 16.70 -10.79 -18.06
N ASP A 2 15.73 -10.19 -17.37
CA ASP A 2 14.61 -10.89 -16.72
C ASP A 2 13.73 -11.70 -17.67
N THR A 3 13.45 -11.19 -18.88
CA THR A 3 12.68 -11.92 -19.90
C THR A 3 13.33 -13.24 -20.34
N VAL A 4 14.65 -13.31 -20.40
CA VAL A 4 15.36 -14.54 -20.76
C VAL A 4 15.32 -15.55 -19.60
N VAL A 5 15.46 -15.06 -18.37
CA VAL A 5 15.38 -15.88 -17.15
C VAL A 5 13.98 -16.48 -16.99
N ASP A 6 12.92 -15.71 -17.25
CA ASP A 6 11.54 -16.18 -17.15
C ASP A 6 11.22 -17.24 -18.21
N VAL A 7 11.72 -17.07 -19.43
CA VAL A 7 11.57 -18.07 -20.50
C VAL A 7 12.31 -19.37 -20.14
N ILE A 8 13.53 -19.29 -19.63
CA ILE A 8 14.31 -20.48 -19.19
C ILE A 8 13.60 -21.18 -18.03
N ALA A 9 13.08 -20.43 -17.05
CA ALA A 9 12.34 -20.99 -15.92
C ALA A 9 11.05 -21.70 -16.38
N GLY A 10 10.33 -21.13 -17.34
CA GLY A 10 9.14 -21.75 -17.94
C GLY A 10 9.45 -23.07 -18.64
N VAL A 11 10.52 -23.11 -19.45
CA VAL A 11 10.95 -24.33 -20.15
C VAL A 11 11.37 -25.44 -19.16
N LEU A 12 12.10 -25.07 -18.10
CA LEU A 12 12.48 -26.01 -17.04
C LEU A 12 11.26 -26.56 -16.29
N GLY A 13 10.26 -25.72 -16.01
CA GLY A 13 9.01 -26.14 -15.37
C GLY A 13 8.24 -27.17 -16.20
N VAL A 14 8.12 -26.94 -17.51
CA VAL A 14 7.46 -27.88 -18.44
C VAL A 14 8.22 -29.21 -18.48
N TYR A 15 9.55 -29.18 -18.58
CA TYR A 15 10.38 -30.39 -18.55
C TYR A 15 10.20 -31.18 -17.25
N PHE A 16 10.14 -30.51 -16.10
CA PHE A 16 9.94 -31.14 -14.80
C PHE A 16 8.57 -31.84 -14.71
N ILE A 17 7.50 -31.21 -15.20
CA ILE A 17 6.15 -31.80 -15.23
C ILE A 17 6.13 -33.06 -16.10
N ILE A 18 6.71 -33.01 -17.31
CA ILE A 18 6.77 -34.15 -18.23
C ILE A 18 7.56 -35.31 -17.60
N ALA A 19 8.72 -35.02 -17.00
CA ALA A 19 9.53 -36.02 -16.30
C ALA A 19 8.77 -36.66 -15.13
N MET A 20 8.00 -35.87 -14.38
CA MET A 20 7.22 -36.36 -13.26
C MET A 20 6.06 -37.26 -13.73
N LEU A 21 5.38 -36.90 -14.82
CA LEU A 21 4.34 -37.73 -15.44
C LEU A 21 4.89 -39.06 -15.97
N MET A 22 6.06 -39.05 -16.64
CA MET A 22 6.72 -40.28 -17.09
C MET A 22 7.14 -41.17 -15.91
N PHE A 23 7.62 -40.57 -14.81
CA PHE A 23 7.96 -41.30 -13.60
C PHE A 23 6.73 -41.95 -12.94
N PHE A 24 5.61 -41.22 -12.84
CA PHE A 24 4.35 -41.76 -12.32
C PHE A 24 3.82 -42.90 -13.20
N HIS A 25 3.86 -42.75 -14.53
CA HIS A 25 3.49 -43.81 -15.45
C HIS A 25 4.35 -45.06 -15.24
N TRP A 26 5.68 -44.91 -15.17
CA TRP A 26 6.59 -46.02 -14.91
C TRP A 26 6.32 -46.69 -13.55
N PHE A 27 6.09 -45.91 -12.50
CA PHE A 27 5.81 -46.41 -11.16
C PHE A 27 4.49 -47.18 -11.06
N TYR A 28 3.43 -46.68 -11.71
CA TYR A 28 2.10 -47.28 -11.68
C TYR A 28 2.03 -48.59 -12.50
N PHE A 29 2.68 -48.64 -13.66
CA PHE A 29 2.60 -49.79 -14.57
C PHE A 29 3.70 -50.84 -14.38
N ARG A 30 4.82 -50.53 -13.70
CA ARG A 30 6.01 -51.41 -13.66
C ARG A 30 6.52 -51.68 -12.25
N LYS A 31 5.73 -52.42 -11.44
CA LYS A 31 6.12 -53.09 -10.17
C LYS A 31 7.16 -52.30 -9.33
N GLY A 32 6.96 -50.99 -9.18
CA GLY A 32 7.90 -50.12 -8.49
C GLY A 32 7.89 -50.37 -6.97
N SER A 33 9.05 -50.34 -6.33
CA SER A 33 9.08 -50.45 -4.86
C SER A 33 8.55 -49.15 -4.23
N PRO A 34 7.55 -49.22 -3.32
CA PRO A 34 6.92 -48.02 -2.75
C PRO A 34 7.92 -47.10 -2.02
N LYS A 35 9.00 -47.68 -1.48
CA LYS A 35 10.11 -46.92 -0.87
C LYS A 35 10.80 -45.97 -1.86
N LYS A 36 11.01 -46.38 -3.11
CA LYS A 36 11.68 -45.54 -4.12
C LYS A 36 10.81 -44.38 -4.59
N SER A 37 9.49 -44.60 -4.72
CA SER A 37 8.56 -43.52 -5.06
C SER A 37 8.38 -42.52 -3.94
N LEU A 38 8.33 -42.97 -2.68
CA LEU A 38 8.27 -42.05 -1.54
C LEU A 38 9.47 -41.09 -1.51
N ILE A 39 10.67 -41.61 -1.78
CA ILE A 39 11.90 -40.80 -1.87
C ILE A 39 11.81 -39.78 -3.01
N HIS A 40 11.31 -40.19 -4.19
CA HIS A 40 11.14 -39.27 -5.32
C HIS A 40 10.11 -38.19 -5.05
N ILE A 41 8.97 -38.54 -4.45
CA ILE A 41 7.94 -37.56 -4.04
C ILE A 41 8.56 -36.58 -3.05
N GLY A 42 9.28 -37.07 -2.04
CA GLY A 42 9.98 -36.20 -1.07
C GLY A 42 10.96 -35.23 -1.73
N ILE A 43 11.76 -35.71 -2.69
CA ILE A 43 12.71 -34.88 -3.45
C ILE A 43 11.98 -33.85 -4.32
N SER A 44 10.90 -34.24 -5.01
CA SER A 44 10.11 -33.32 -5.85
C SER A 44 9.45 -32.22 -5.02
N VAL A 45 8.91 -32.57 -3.84
CA VAL A 45 8.33 -31.58 -2.91
C VAL A 45 9.41 -30.65 -2.38
N ALA A 46 10.58 -31.17 -2.01
CA ALA A 46 11.69 -30.35 -1.54
C ALA A 46 12.18 -29.36 -2.62
N LEU A 47 12.33 -29.82 -3.87
CA LEU A 47 12.67 -28.98 -5.02
C LEU A 47 11.63 -27.88 -5.25
N LEU A 48 10.34 -28.22 -5.17
CA LEU A 48 9.26 -27.25 -5.30
C LEU A 48 9.33 -26.18 -4.20
N CYS A 49 9.55 -26.57 -2.94
CA CYS A 49 9.71 -25.62 -1.84
C CYS A 49 10.88 -24.66 -2.06
N VAL A 50 12.01 -25.14 -2.59
CA VAL A 50 13.17 -24.29 -2.91
C VAL A 50 12.82 -23.29 -4.01
N VAL A 51 12.18 -23.73 -5.10
CA VAL A 51 11.77 -22.84 -6.20
C VAL A 51 10.80 -21.76 -5.71
N VAL A 52 9.79 -22.14 -4.92
CA VAL A 52 8.83 -21.19 -4.35
C VAL A 52 9.52 -20.22 -3.41
N GLY A 53 10.42 -20.69 -2.54
CA GLY A 53 11.18 -19.82 -1.63
C GLY A 53 12.05 -18.80 -2.36
N VAL A 54 12.75 -19.22 -3.42
CA VAL A 54 13.54 -18.31 -4.27
C VAL A 54 12.65 -17.26 -4.94
N GLN A 55 11.48 -17.66 -5.46
CA GLN A 55 10.56 -16.69 -6.08
C GLN A 55 9.93 -15.74 -5.06
N MET A 56 9.64 -16.18 -3.84
CA MET A 56 9.20 -15.27 -2.77
C MET A 56 10.24 -14.20 -2.46
N LEU A 57 11.53 -14.57 -2.41
CA LEU A 57 12.63 -13.62 -2.19
C LEU A 57 12.76 -12.62 -3.35
N ARG A 58 12.68 -13.08 -4.62
CA ARG A 58 12.68 -12.18 -5.78
C ARG A 58 11.46 -11.27 -5.80
N TRP A 59 10.29 -11.75 -5.39
CA TRP A 59 9.08 -10.94 -5.30
C TRP A 59 9.22 -9.85 -4.24
N GLN A 60 9.86 -10.15 -3.11
CA GLN A 60 10.15 -9.16 -2.07
C GLN A 60 11.06 -8.04 -2.58
N SER A 61 12.12 -8.35 -3.34
CA SER A 61 13.01 -7.33 -3.89
C SER A 61 12.30 -6.43 -4.91
N ILE A 62 11.51 -7.02 -5.81
CA ILE A 62 10.73 -6.27 -6.80
C ILE A 62 9.72 -5.35 -6.11
N ASN A 63 9.04 -5.83 -5.06
CA ASN A 63 8.11 -5.00 -4.31
C ASN A 63 8.81 -3.86 -3.58
N ALA A 64 10.02 -4.09 -3.06
CA ALA A 64 10.80 -3.06 -2.39
C ALA A 64 11.24 -1.97 -3.38
N GLU A 65 11.69 -2.36 -4.58
CA GLU A 65 12.03 -1.42 -5.66
C GLU A 65 10.81 -0.62 -6.11
N LEU A 66 9.68 -1.29 -6.34
CA LEU A 66 8.42 -0.63 -6.72
C LEU A 66 7.92 0.33 -5.63
N ALA A 67 8.10 -0.04 -4.35
CA ALA A 67 7.75 0.82 -3.23
C ALA A 67 8.67 2.05 -3.14
N ALA A 68 9.98 1.88 -3.39
CA ALA A 68 10.94 2.97 -3.43
C ALA A 68 10.66 3.93 -4.60
N GLU A 69 10.32 3.40 -5.77
CA GLU A 69 9.95 4.20 -6.94
C GLU A 69 8.68 5.01 -6.68
N LYS A 70 7.64 4.38 -6.11
CA LYS A 70 6.42 5.09 -5.68
C LYS A 70 6.69 6.16 -4.62
N ALA A 71 7.58 5.89 -3.68
CA ALA A 71 7.98 6.87 -2.67
C ALA A 71 8.77 8.05 -3.27
N ALA A 72 9.56 7.80 -4.32
CA ALA A 72 10.29 8.83 -5.05
C ALA A 72 9.39 9.71 -5.92
N GLN A 73 8.29 9.16 -6.43
CA GLN A 73 7.30 9.89 -7.23
C GLN A 73 6.29 10.68 -6.36
N ALA A 74 6.14 10.32 -5.08
CA ALA A 74 5.24 10.97 -4.13
C ALA A 74 5.36 12.52 -4.14
N PRO A 75 4.27 13.28 -4.36
CA PRO A 75 4.30 14.73 -4.41
C PRO A 75 4.83 15.26 -3.10
N LYS A 76 5.81 16.17 -3.12
CA LYS A 76 6.43 16.67 -1.90
C LYS A 76 5.38 17.27 -0.95
N PRO A 77 5.54 17.13 0.37
CA PRO A 77 4.65 17.77 1.33
C PRO A 77 4.56 19.28 1.07
N VAL A 78 3.35 19.81 1.07
CA VAL A 78 3.11 21.25 0.96
C VAL A 78 3.51 21.89 2.28
N VAL A 79 4.28 22.98 2.19
CA VAL A 79 4.63 23.80 3.35
C VAL A 79 3.39 24.62 3.73
N ILE A 80 2.93 24.48 4.96
CA ILE A 80 1.81 25.26 5.49
C ILE A 80 2.25 26.73 5.56
N ALA A 81 1.42 27.63 5.04
CA ALA A 81 1.68 29.05 5.11
C ALA A 81 1.78 29.53 6.58
N PRO A 82 2.70 30.46 6.93
CA PRO A 82 2.97 30.82 8.32
C PRO A 82 1.75 31.31 9.12
N ASP A 83 0.85 32.05 8.45
CA ASP A 83 -0.41 32.56 9.00
C ASP A 83 -1.39 31.43 9.34
N LEU A 84 -1.53 30.43 8.47
CA LEU A 84 -2.36 29.25 8.74
C LEU A 84 -1.73 28.34 9.80
N LEU A 85 -0.40 28.27 9.85
CA LEU A 85 0.31 27.54 10.88
C LEU A 85 0.11 28.16 12.25
N GLU A 86 0.16 29.50 12.35
CA GLU A 86 -0.12 30.22 13.60
C GLU A 86 -1.54 29.91 14.11
N ILE A 87 -2.53 29.87 13.22
CA ILE A 87 -3.91 29.48 13.57
C ILE A 87 -3.96 28.04 14.10
N LEU A 88 -3.25 27.10 13.47
CA LEU A 88 -3.20 25.70 13.90
C LEU A 88 -2.43 25.50 15.22
N VAL A 89 -1.42 26.33 15.49
CA VAL A 89 -0.60 26.29 16.71
C VAL A 89 -1.35 26.92 17.88
N THR A 90 -1.96 28.08 17.67
CA THR A 90 -2.78 28.76 18.69
C THR A 90 -4.08 28.03 18.96
N ASN A 91 -4.53 27.21 17.99
CA ASN A 91 -5.77 26.44 18.04
C ASN A 91 -6.95 27.31 18.49
N ALA A 92 -7.05 28.50 17.91
CA ALA A 92 -8.18 29.40 18.14
C ALA A 92 -9.50 28.70 17.80
N ASP A 93 -10.60 29.13 18.44
CA ASP A 93 -11.92 28.57 18.13
C ASP A 93 -12.31 28.95 16.68
N PRO A 94 -12.65 28.00 15.79
CA PRO A 94 -13.05 28.32 14.42
C PRO A 94 -14.22 29.29 14.31
N ALA A 95 -15.08 29.37 15.33
CA ALA A 95 -16.18 30.33 15.38
C ALA A 95 -15.74 31.78 15.61
N SER A 96 -14.52 31.99 16.11
CA SER A 96 -13.95 33.31 16.38
C SER A 96 -13.14 33.90 15.22
N LEU A 97 -12.95 33.13 14.16
CA LEU A 97 -12.14 33.49 13.00
C LEU A 97 -13.01 33.85 11.80
N GLU A 98 -12.42 34.60 10.86
CA GLU A 98 -13.11 34.95 9.61
C GLU A 98 -13.41 33.68 8.79
N PRO A 99 -14.60 33.56 8.17
CA PRO A 99 -14.98 32.38 7.39
C PRO A 99 -13.98 32.00 6.30
N SER A 100 -13.29 32.99 5.71
CA SER A 100 -12.24 32.80 4.72
C SER A 100 -11.00 32.10 5.29
N GLN A 101 -10.61 32.42 6.52
CA GLN A 101 -9.49 31.78 7.22
C GLN A 101 -9.83 30.35 7.59
N VAL A 102 -11.04 30.12 8.08
CA VAL A 102 -11.54 28.77 8.39
C VAL A 102 -11.58 27.89 7.14
N ALA A 103 -12.06 28.43 6.02
CA ALA A 103 -12.06 27.73 4.73
C ALA A 103 -10.63 27.40 4.25
N ALA A 104 -9.69 28.32 4.41
CA ALA A 104 -8.28 28.11 4.05
C ALA A 104 -7.63 26.99 4.89
N VAL A 105 -7.89 26.96 6.21
CA VAL A 105 -7.40 25.88 7.08
C VAL A 105 -8.08 24.54 6.75
N ALA A 106 -9.39 24.55 6.46
CA ALA A 106 -10.10 23.35 6.06
C ALA A 106 -9.57 22.76 4.74
N ALA A 107 -9.19 23.61 3.78
CA ALA A 107 -8.60 23.17 2.50
C ALA A 107 -7.24 22.46 2.67
N LEU A 108 -6.52 22.70 3.77
CA LEU A 108 -5.28 21.97 4.08
C LEU A 108 -5.53 20.47 4.30
N ALA A 109 -6.76 20.05 4.63
CA ALA A 109 -7.10 18.64 4.81
C ALA A 109 -6.90 17.82 3.51
N GLU A 110 -7.07 18.46 2.34
CA GLU A 110 -6.92 17.83 1.03
C GLU A 110 -5.46 17.76 0.56
N GLN A 111 -4.56 18.50 1.21
CA GLN A 111 -3.16 18.59 0.83
C GLN A 111 -2.31 17.53 1.54
N ARG A 112 -1.23 17.08 0.90
CA ARG A 112 -0.20 16.28 1.56
C ARG A 112 0.65 17.20 2.42
N LEU A 113 0.61 17.02 3.73
CA LEU A 113 1.30 17.89 4.70
C LEU A 113 2.43 17.14 5.45
N GLY A 114 2.52 15.82 5.30
CA GLY A 114 3.54 15.00 5.95
C GLY A 114 3.49 15.11 7.48
N GLU A 115 4.65 15.35 8.10
CA GLU A 115 4.76 15.42 9.56
C GLU A 115 3.93 16.57 10.16
N ALA A 116 3.88 17.74 9.51
CA ALA A 116 3.10 18.88 9.99
C ALA A 116 1.60 18.57 10.06
N GLY A 117 1.08 17.83 9.08
CA GLY A 117 -0.30 17.36 9.07
C GLY A 117 -0.61 16.34 10.17
N THR A 118 0.41 15.61 10.63
CA THR A 118 0.27 14.67 11.75
C THR A 118 0.31 15.39 13.09
N GLN A 119 1.21 16.37 13.25
CA GLN A 119 1.34 17.18 14.46
C GLN A 119 0.09 18.01 14.74
N HIS A 120 -0.55 18.55 13.70
CA HIS A 120 -1.73 19.42 13.82
C HIS A 120 -3.05 18.73 13.44
N ALA A 121 -3.09 17.38 13.40
CA ALA A 121 -4.24 16.62 12.91
C ALA A 121 -5.55 16.94 13.67
N ALA A 122 -5.47 17.12 14.99
CA ALA A 122 -6.65 17.42 15.82
C ALA A 122 -7.22 18.81 15.51
N ALA A 123 -6.36 19.82 15.41
CA ALA A 123 -6.75 21.17 15.02
C ALA A 123 -7.34 21.15 13.60
N LEU A 124 -6.63 20.60 12.62
CA LEU A 124 -7.12 20.46 11.24
C LEU A 124 -8.52 19.82 11.17
N LYS A 125 -8.77 18.78 11.98
CA LYS A 125 -10.08 18.13 12.05
C LYS A 125 -11.16 19.08 12.57
N GLN A 126 -10.85 19.85 13.61
CA GLN A 126 -11.79 20.82 14.19
C GLN A 126 -12.20 21.88 13.17
N TYR A 127 -11.25 22.46 12.45
CA TYR A 127 -11.51 23.44 11.39
C TYR A 127 -12.31 22.85 10.23
N PHE A 128 -11.94 21.65 9.78
CA PHE A 128 -12.64 20.95 8.72
C PHE A 128 -14.09 20.64 9.08
N VAL A 129 -14.32 20.11 10.29
CA VAL A 129 -15.66 19.78 10.77
C VAL A 129 -16.52 21.04 10.90
N TYR A 130 -15.97 22.12 11.46
CA TYR A 130 -16.70 23.38 11.58
C TYR A 130 -17.07 23.95 10.22
N TYR A 131 -16.13 24.01 9.27
CA TYR A 131 -16.39 24.48 7.92
C TYR A 131 -17.50 23.69 7.23
N HIS A 132 -17.41 22.36 7.21
CA HIS A 132 -18.38 21.50 6.51
C HIS A 132 -19.72 21.34 7.22
N SER A 133 -19.83 21.69 8.51
CA SER A 133 -21.10 21.64 9.25
C SER A 133 -21.81 22.99 9.34
N LYS A 134 -21.10 24.12 9.22
CA LYS A 134 -21.65 25.46 9.45
C LYS A 134 -21.50 26.44 8.28
N LEU A 135 -20.41 26.36 7.51
CA LEU A 135 -20.04 27.41 6.55
C LEU A 135 -20.14 26.99 5.08
N ALA A 136 -19.96 25.70 4.77
CA ALA A 136 -20.01 25.19 3.41
C ALA A 136 -21.40 25.34 2.79
N GLU A 137 -21.46 25.53 1.46
CA GLU A 137 -22.72 25.63 0.70
C GLU A 137 -23.63 24.41 0.91
N LYS A 138 -23.03 23.22 1.00
CA LYS A 138 -23.70 21.98 1.39
C LYS A 138 -23.17 21.50 2.73
N THR A 139 -23.92 21.76 3.77
CA THR A 139 -23.56 21.33 5.13
C THR A 139 -23.83 19.85 5.34
N VAL A 140 -23.01 19.22 6.17
CA VAL A 140 -23.17 17.84 6.62
C VAL A 140 -23.12 17.77 8.15
N PRO A 141 -23.73 16.76 8.77
CA PRO A 141 -23.59 16.54 10.21
C PRO A 141 -22.11 16.43 10.62
N GLU A 142 -21.78 16.92 11.81
CA GLU A 142 -20.39 16.94 12.31
C GLU A 142 -19.75 15.55 12.34
N THR A 143 -20.53 14.51 12.63
CA THR A 143 -20.09 13.11 12.58
C THR A 143 -19.66 12.70 11.18
N ILE A 144 -20.41 13.10 10.15
CA ILE A 144 -20.09 12.82 8.74
C ILE A 144 -18.88 13.65 8.30
N ALA A 145 -18.80 14.92 8.70
CA ALA A 145 -17.63 15.75 8.42
C ALA A 145 -16.35 15.15 9.02
N GLY A 146 -16.43 14.62 10.24
CA GLY A 146 -15.30 13.96 10.90
C GLY A 146 -14.85 12.68 10.19
N ILE A 147 -15.79 11.86 9.70
CA ILE A 147 -15.48 10.67 8.89
C ILE A 147 -14.85 11.07 7.55
N ASN A 148 -15.39 12.10 6.90
CA ASN A 148 -14.88 12.61 5.63
C ASN A 148 -13.45 13.14 5.79
N PHE A 149 -13.16 13.86 6.88
CA PHE A 149 -11.81 14.30 7.22
C PHE A 149 -10.86 13.11 7.33
N ASP A 150 -11.21 12.09 8.13
CA ASP A 150 -10.34 10.92 8.32
C ASP A 150 -10.09 10.18 7.00
N ALA A 151 -11.08 10.11 6.12
CA ALA A 151 -10.93 9.55 4.79
C ALA A 151 -10.04 10.41 3.88
N GLN A 152 -10.26 11.72 3.85
CA GLN A 152 -9.48 12.67 3.06
C GLN A 152 -8.02 12.72 3.50
N ARG A 153 -7.74 12.81 4.81
CA ARG A 153 -6.36 12.82 5.33
C ARG A 153 -5.61 11.55 4.97
N ARG A 154 -6.25 10.38 5.10
CA ARG A 154 -5.63 9.11 4.68
C ARG A 154 -5.34 9.08 3.18
N ASN A 155 -6.22 9.64 2.36
CA ASN A 155 -6.02 9.68 0.91
C ASN A 155 -4.93 10.69 0.52
N ALA A 156 -4.96 11.90 1.07
CA ALA A 156 -3.99 12.96 0.83
C ALA A 156 -2.55 12.53 1.20
N GLU A 157 -2.38 11.78 2.30
CA GLU A 157 -1.07 11.27 2.69
C GLU A 157 -0.62 10.00 1.93
N ARG A 158 -1.55 9.33 1.22
CA ARG A 158 -1.28 8.14 0.41
C ARG A 158 -1.12 8.44 -1.08
N MET A 159 -1.40 9.66 -1.52
CA MET A 159 -1.25 10.04 -2.93
C MET A 159 0.24 9.94 -3.33
N PRO A 160 0.56 9.13 -4.38
CA PRO A 160 1.87 9.08 -4.99
C PRO A 160 2.10 10.28 -5.89
#